data_AF-A0A7J8FJX5-F1
#
_entry.id   AF-A0A7J8FJX5-F1
#
_cell.length_a   1.000
_cell.length_b   1.000
_cell.length_c   1.000
_cell.angle_alpha   90.00
_cell.angle_beta   90.00
_cell.angle_gamma   90.00
#
_symmetry.space_group_name_H-M   'P 1'
#
loop_
_entity.id
_entity.type
_entity.pdbx_description
1 polymer ?
#
loop_
_entity_poly.entity_id
_entity_poly.type
_entity_poly.pdbx_seq_one_letter_code
_entity_poly.pdbx_strand_id
1 'polypeptide(L)'
;MARGERRRRGVLADGARTAEGASRSGTARRDSRVGKTRGTVAGAVLAIVVLPLALSLSGSWLLAWHRARQAVTLHSAPPALPRDSSSPAVAPDLFWGTYRPHVYFGMKTRSAQPLLTGLMWAQQGPAPGTPKLRHTCEQGDGVGPYGWEFHDGLSFGRQHIQDGALRLTTEFVKRPGGQHGGDWSWRVIVEPQASGTSALPLVSLFFYVVTDGKEVLVPEVGAKGQLKFISGHTSELGDFRFTLLAPTSPGDTAPKYCSYNVFWSSNPGLPLLTEMWSWYLNQAVPGQKTKPWGSWQVAC
;
A
#
# COMPACT_ATOMS: atom_id res chain seq x y z
N MET A 1 -63.21 -5.54 21.95
CA MET A 1 -62.84 -4.81 23.18
C MET A 1 -61.58 -4.03 22.85
N ALA A 2 -61.68 -2.71 22.70
CA ALA A 2 -61.46 -1.70 23.76
C ALA A 2 -59.97 -1.64 24.13
N ARG A 3 -59.30 -0.50 24.28
CA ARG A 3 -59.66 0.93 24.43
C ARG A 3 -58.28 1.63 24.35
N GLY A 4 -58.12 2.75 23.67
CA GLY A 4 -58.23 4.08 24.28
C GLY A 4 -56.97 4.43 25.10
N GLU A 5 -56.44 5.64 25.11
CA GLU A 5 -57.01 6.91 24.71
C GLU A 5 -55.96 8.03 24.97
N ARG A 6 -56.12 9.14 24.22
CA ARG A 6 -55.99 10.55 24.66
C ARG A 6 -54.60 11.13 24.94
N ARG A 7 -54.36 12.44 24.71
CA ARG A 7 -55.18 13.59 24.28
C ARG A 7 -54.19 14.66 23.76
N ARG A 8 -54.44 15.31 22.62
CA ARG A 8 -55.05 16.66 22.42
C ARG A 8 -54.37 17.78 23.24
N ARG A 9 -54.23 19.02 22.79
CA ARG A 9 -55.08 19.94 21.98
C ARG A 9 -54.22 21.23 21.80
N GLY A 10 -54.47 22.17 20.89
CA GLY A 10 -55.62 22.45 20.04
C GLY A 10 -55.26 23.52 18.98
N VAL A 11 -55.97 23.64 17.84
CA VAL A 11 -57.34 24.19 17.64
C VAL A 11 -57.25 25.74 17.55
N LEU A 12 -57.80 26.51 16.60
CA LEU A 12 -59.01 26.49 15.74
C LEU A 12 -58.65 26.99 14.32
N ALA A 13 -59.24 26.49 13.21
CA ALA A 13 -60.59 26.77 12.64
C ALA A 13 -60.69 28.18 12.02
N ASP A 14 -61.49 28.51 11.00
CA ASP A 14 -62.55 27.92 10.19
C ASP A 14 -62.68 28.93 9.00
N GLY A 15 -62.91 28.59 7.74
CA GLY A 15 -64.22 28.19 7.23
C GLY A 15 -64.70 29.16 6.12
N ALA A 16 -65.61 28.64 5.29
CA ALA A 16 -66.44 29.26 4.24
C ALA A 16 -65.78 29.59 2.87
N ARG A 17 -66.09 28.89 1.76
CA ARG A 17 -67.35 28.85 0.94
C ARG A 17 -67.65 30.22 0.30
N THR A 18 -68.05 30.42 -0.97
CA THR A 18 -68.62 29.61 -2.07
C THR A 18 -68.84 30.55 -3.26
N ALA A 19 -68.95 29.98 -4.48
CA ALA A 19 -69.68 30.53 -5.65
C ALA A 19 -69.09 31.82 -6.27
N GLU A 20 -69.27 32.18 -7.53
CA GLU A 20 -70.24 31.80 -8.56
C GLU A 20 -69.70 32.34 -9.90
N GLY A 21 -69.95 31.63 -11.00
CA GLY A 21 -69.74 32.19 -12.33
C GLY A 21 -70.89 33.11 -12.71
N ALA A 22 -70.58 34.27 -13.31
CA ALA A 22 -71.57 35.05 -14.03
C ALA A 22 -70.94 35.81 -15.20
N SER A 23 -71.78 35.90 -16.24
CA SER A 23 -71.60 36.31 -17.61
C SER A 23 -71.35 37.80 -17.88
N ARG A 24 -70.64 38.04 -18.98
CA ARG A 24 -70.79 39.10 -20.00
C ARG A 24 -71.75 40.27 -19.70
N SER A 25 -71.21 41.49 -19.76
CA SER A 25 -71.74 42.58 -20.61
C SER A 25 -70.66 43.64 -20.83
N GLY A 26 -70.62 44.22 -22.03
CA GLY A 26 -69.56 45.14 -22.44
C GLY A 26 -69.91 46.61 -22.19
N THR A 27 -68.91 47.47 -22.33
CA THR A 27 -69.04 48.77 -23.02
C THR A 27 -67.65 49.31 -23.34
N ALA A 28 -67.51 49.79 -24.57
CA ALA A 28 -66.29 50.33 -25.12
C ALA A 28 -65.88 51.62 -24.40
N ARG A 29 -64.60 51.74 -24.05
CA ARG A 29 -63.94 53.05 -23.97
C ARG A 29 -62.59 52.96 -24.66
N ARG A 30 -62.56 53.61 -25.82
CA ARG A 30 -61.40 53.88 -26.64
C ARG A 30 -60.48 54.82 -25.85
N ASP A 31 -59.27 54.38 -25.53
CA ASP A 31 -58.17 55.33 -25.37
C ASP A 31 -56.81 54.71 -25.62
N SER A 32 -56.02 55.48 -26.37
CA SER A 32 -54.57 55.46 -26.54
C SER A 32 -53.83 54.12 -26.76
N ARG A 33 -53.40 53.97 -28.03
CA ARG A 33 -52.13 53.30 -28.38
C ARG A 33 -51.00 53.88 -27.54
N VAL A 34 -50.43 53.11 -26.60
CA VAL A 34 -49.07 53.34 -26.09
C VAL A 34 -48.35 51.99 -25.92
N GLY A 35 -47.47 51.70 -26.87
CA GLY A 35 -46.18 51.01 -26.67
C GLY A 35 -46.16 49.66 -25.95
N LYS A 36 -46.51 48.57 -26.65
CA LYS A 36 -46.00 47.23 -26.33
C LYS A 36 -45.35 46.56 -27.55
N THR A 37 -44.43 47.27 -28.18
CA THR A 37 -43.58 46.76 -29.29
C THR A 37 -42.08 46.96 -29.03
N ARG A 38 -41.69 47.52 -27.87
CA ARG A 38 -40.28 47.67 -27.48
C ARG A 38 -39.68 46.44 -26.79
N GLY A 39 -40.50 45.56 -26.20
CA GLY A 39 -40.03 44.35 -25.51
C GLY A 39 -39.61 43.21 -26.44
N THR A 40 -40.22 43.09 -27.62
CA THR A 40 -39.94 42.01 -28.58
C THR A 40 -38.69 42.26 -29.41
N VAL A 41 -38.44 43.51 -29.81
CA VAL A 41 -37.23 43.87 -30.58
C VAL A 41 -35.99 43.89 -29.68
N ALA A 42 -36.08 44.44 -28.46
CA ALA A 42 -34.99 44.40 -27.49
C ALA A 42 -34.67 42.95 -27.04
N GLY A 43 -35.70 42.12 -26.84
CA GLY A 43 -35.54 40.68 -26.58
C GLY A 43 -34.92 39.91 -27.75
N ALA A 44 -35.28 40.25 -28.99
CA ALA A 44 -34.69 39.65 -30.19
C ALA A 44 -33.21 40.03 -30.35
N VAL A 45 -32.82 41.28 -30.10
CA VAL A 45 -31.43 41.74 -30.16
C VAL A 45 -30.58 41.10 -29.05
N LEU A 46 -31.12 41.00 -27.82
CA LEU A 46 -30.45 40.30 -26.73
C LEU A 46 -30.26 38.80 -27.05
N ALA A 47 -31.28 38.16 -27.64
CA ALA A 47 -31.17 36.77 -28.07
C ALA A 47 -30.09 36.57 -29.14
N ILE A 48 -29.95 37.50 -30.10
CA ILE A 48 -28.93 37.46 -31.16
C ILE A 48 -27.49 37.53 -30.59
N VAL A 49 -27.28 38.15 -29.43
CA VAL A 49 -25.95 38.24 -28.80
C VAL A 49 -25.72 37.12 -27.78
N VAL A 50 -26.74 36.75 -27.00
CA VAL A 50 -26.60 35.75 -25.93
C VAL A 50 -26.51 34.32 -26.49
N LEU A 51 -27.25 33.99 -27.55
CA LEU A 51 -27.17 32.66 -28.18
C LEU A 51 -25.77 32.31 -28.70
N PRO A 52 -25.08 33.14 -29.52
CA PRO A 52 -23.74 32.80 -29.99
C PRO A 52 -22.72 32.76 -28.86
N LEU A 53 -22.87 33.58 -27.82
CA LEU A 53 -21.97 33.58 -26.67
C LEU A 53 -22.17 32.33 -25.80
N ALA A 54 -23.42 31.89 -25.61
CA ALA A 54 -23.73 30.63 -24.94
C ALA A 54 -23.24 29.42 -25.73
N LEU A 55 -23.38 29.42 -27.07
CA LEU A 55 -22.87 28.37 -27.94
C LEU A 55 -21.34 28.31 -27.97
N SER A 56 -20.65 29.46 -27.97
CA SER A 56 -19.18 29.50 -27.94
C SER A 56 -18.62 29.05 -26.60
N LEU A 57 -19.24 29.46 -25.48
CA LEU A 57 -18.89 28.97 -24.15
C LEU A 57 -19.16 27.46 -24.02
N SER A 58 -20.31 26.98 -24.51
CA SER A 58 -20.65 25.56 -24.52
C SER A 58 -19.68 24.73 -25.38
N GLY A 59 -19.33 25.22 -26.57
CA GLY A 59 -18.34 24.59 -27.44
C GLY A 59 -16.93 24.57 -26.82
N SER A 60 -16.51 25.67 -26.20
CA SER A 60 -15.25 25.75 -25.45
C SER A 60 -15.23 24.77 -24.28
N TRP A 61 -16.34 24.68 -23.54
CA TRP A 61 -16.49 23.74 -22.43
C TRP A 61 -16.46 22.28 -22.91
N LEU A 62 -17.14 21.94 -24.01
CA LEU A 62 -17.10 20.60 -24.60
C LEU A 62 -15.69 20.22 -25.07
N LEU A 63 -14.98 21.15 -25.71
CA LEU A 63 -13.59 20.93 -26.10
C LEU A 63 -12.67 20.75 -24.90
N ALA A 64 -12.84 21.57 -23.85
CA ALA A 64 -12.11 21.43 -22.59
C ALA A 64 -12.40 20.08 -21.92
N TRP A 65 -13.67 19.66 -21.89
CA TRP A 65 -14.11 18.37 -21.37
C TRP A 65 -13.50 17.21 -22.17
N HIS A 66 -13.51 17.28 -23.50
CA HIS A 66 -12.90 16.27 -24.37
C HIS A 66 -11.38 16.17 -24.14
N ARG A 67 -10.68 17.30 -24.03
CA ARG A 67 -9.24 17.33 -23.74
C ARG A 67 -8.94 16.77 -22.35
N ALA A 68 -9.71 17.16 -21.34
CA ALA A 68 -9.57 16.64 -19.98
C ALA A 68 -9.82 15.12 -19.93
N ARG A 69 -10.85 14.63 -20.62
CA ARG A 69 -11.13 13.20 -20.74
C ARG A 69 -9.97 12.46 -21.42
N GLN A 70 -9.48 12.94 -22.55
CA GLN A 70 -8.34 12.34 -23.25
C GLN A 70 -7.07 12.32 -22.39
N ALA A 71 -6.85 13.34 -21.54
CA ALA A 71 -5.69 13.41 -20.67
C ALA A 71 -5.69 12.39 -19.53
N VAL A 72 -6.85 11.89 -19.10
CA VAL A 72 -6.97 10.94 -17.97
C VAL A 72 -7.38 9.52 -18.39
N THR A 73 -7.79 9.31 -19.63
CA THR A 73 -8.13 7.98 -20.15
C THR A 73 -6.92 7.30 -20.75
N LEU A 74 -6.74 6.02 -20.45
CA LEU A 74 -5.76 5.17 -21.14
C LEU A 74 -5.99 5.20 -22.66
N HIS A 75 -4.90 5.08 -23.41
CA HIS A 75 -4.92 5.10 -24.87
C HIS A 75 -5.75 3.92 -25.43
N SER A 76 -6.51 4.16 -26.50
CA SER A 76 -7.42 3.16 -27.09
C SER A 76 -6.76 2.12 -28.01
N ALA A 77 -5.44 2.21 -28.21
CA ALA A 77 -4.70 1.23 -29.01
C ALA A 77 -4.73 -0.15 -28.33
N PRO A 78 -4.64 -1.24 -29.11
CA PRO A 78 -4.48 -2.58 -28.54
C PRO A 78 -3.28 -2.63 -27.56
N PRO A 79 -3.41 -3.33 -26.42
CA PRO A 79 -2.29 -3.52 -25.50
C PRO A 79 -1.09 -4.19 -26.19
N ALA A 80 0.11 -3.69 -25.93
CA ALA A 80 1.35 -4.30 -26.42
C ALA A 80 1.69 -5.61 -25.70
N LEU A 81 1.15 -5.79 -24.48
CA LEU A 81 1.32 -6.99 -23.67
C LEU A 81 0.09 -7.89 -23.78
N PRO A 82 0.26 -9.23 -23.71
CA PRO A 82 -0.88 -10.13 -23.64
C PRO A 82 -1.67 -9.90 -22.36
N ARG A 83 -2.92 -10.36 -22.35
CA ARG A 83 -3.72 -10.38 -21.12
C ARG A 83 -3.01 -11.25 -20.07
N ASP A 84 -3.07 -10.81 -18.83
CA ASP A 84 -2.47 -11.51 -17.68
C ASP A 84 -0.98 -11.85 -17.87
N SER A 85 -0.24 -10.98 -18.58
CA SER A 85 1.19 -11.15 -18.89
C SER A 85 2.08 -11.35 -17.67
N SER A 86 1.61 -10.96 -16.49
CA SER A 86 2.31 -11.07 -15.22
C SER A 86 1.89 -12.26 -14.36
N SER A 87 0.87 -13.01 -14.77
CA SER A 87 0.41 -14.18 -14.03
C SER A 87 1.46 -15.28 -14.00
N PRO A 88 1.47 -16.12 -12.94
CA PRO A 88 2.39 -17.26 -12.87
C PRO A 88 2.12 -18.30 -13.96
N ALA A 89 0.92 -18.34 -14.55
CA ALA A 89 0.59 -19.23 -15.66
C ALA A 89 1.23 -18.79 -17.00
N VAL A 90 1.37 -17.47 -17.23
CA VAL A 90 1.92 -16.93 -18.48
C VAL A 90 3.42 -16.68 -18.39
N ALA A 91 3.91 -16.18 -17.25
CA ALA A 91 5.31 -15.82 -17.05
C ALA A 91 5.83 -16.30 -15.68
N PRO A 92 5.90 -17.62 -15.45
CA PRO A 92 6.27 -18.21 -14.15
C PRO A 92 7.65 -17.75 -13.68
N ASP A 93 8.64 -17.73 -14.58
CA ASP A 93 10.03 -17.41 -14.24
C ASP A 93 10.21 -15.95 -13.78
N LEU A 94 9.28 -15.06 -14.17
CA LEU A 94 9.28 -13.64 -13.82
C LEU A 94 8.28 -13.31 -12.71
N PHE A 95 7.57 -14.29 -12.16
CA PHE A 95 6.53 -14.00 -11.17
C PHE A 95 7.12 -13.44 -9.88
N TRP A 96 8.18 -14.07 -9.38
CA TRP A 96 8.98 -13.60 -8.25
C TRP A 96 10.24 -12.86 -8.69
N GLY A 97 10.61 -11.80 -8.00
CA GLY A 97 11.89 -11.14 -8.23
C GLY A 97 12.22 -10.05 -7.23
N THR A 98 13.41 -9.49 -7.35
CA THR A 98 13.95 -8.37 -6.58
C THR A 98 13.35 -7.02 -7.02
N TYR A 99 12.03 -6.97 -7.23
CA TYR A 99 11.29 -5.83 -7.79
C TYR A 99 11.02 -4.70 -6.78
N ARG A 100 11.91 -4.53 -5.79
CA ARG A 100 11.84 -3.49 -4.75
C ARG A 100 13.17 -2.73 -4.70
N PRO A 101 13.51 -1.95 -5.73
CA PRO A 101 14.86 -1.40 -5.90
C PRO A 101 15.28 -0.40 -4.81
N HIS A 102 14.32 0.17 -4.06
CA HIS A 102 14.60 1.12 -2.99
C HIS A 102 14.82 0.47 -1.62
N VAL A 103 14.68 -0.85 -1.48
CA VAL A 103 15.13 -1.57 -0.27
C VAL A 103 16.46 -2.26 -0.57
N TYR A 104 17.32 -2.36 0.45
CA TYR A 104 18.64 -2.98 0.27
C TYR A 104 18.57 -4.41 -0.25
N PHE A 105 17.65 -5.21 0.28
CA PHE A 105 17.37 -6.56 -0.20
C PHE A 105 15.93 -6.98 0.13
N GLY A 106 15.21 -7.47 -0.87
CA GLY A 106 13.83 -7.93 -0.74
C GLY A 106 13.24 -8.39 -2.06
N MET A 107 12.17 -9.18 -1.99
CA MET A 107 11.45 -9.69 -3.16
C MET A 107 9.97 -9.37 -3.09
N LYS A 108 9.29 -9.40 -4.24
CA LYS A 108 7.83 -9.37 -4.35
C LYS A 108 7.34 -10.12 -5.58
N THR A 109 6.06 -10.45 -5.60
CA THR A 109 5.38 -10.94 -6.80
C THR A 109 5.04 -9.80 -7.77
N ARG A 110 4.97 -10.09 -9.08
CA ARG A 110 4.45 -9.17 -10.12
C ARG A 110 2.91 -9.15 -10.11
N SER A 111 2.34 -8.74 -9.00
CA SER A 111 0.90 -8.69 -8.77
C SER A 111 0.43 -7.31 -8.33
N ALA A 112 -0.86 -7.05 -8.55
CA ALA A 112 -1.57 -5.90 -7.98
C ALA A 112 -1.78 -6.05 -6.46
N GLN A 113 -1.82 -7.29 -5.93
CA GLN A 113 -1.88 -7.59 -4.49
C GLN A 113 -0.69 -8.49 -4.13
N PRO A 114 0.53 -7.91 -4.08
CA PRO A 114 1.73 -8.71 -3.98
C PRO A 114 1.95 -9.27 -2.58
N LEU A 115 2.61 -10.43 -2.52
CA LEU A 115 3.30 -10.87 -1.31
C LEU A 115 4.70 -10.26 -1.33
N LEU A 116 5.09 -9.60 -0.23
CA LEU A 116 6.37 -8.90 -0.13
C LEU A 116 7.23 -9.51 0.96
N THR A 117 8.54 -9.60 0.70
CA THR A 117 9.54 -9.98 1.69
C THR A 117 10.68 -8.97 1.69
N GLY A 118 11.37 -8.84 2.83
CA GLY A 118 12.54 -7.97 2.91
C GLY A 118 13.44 -8.27 4.09
N LEU A 119 14.64 -7.69 4.00
CA LEU A 119 15.69 -7.73 5.00
C LEU A 119 15.83 -6.34 5.64
N MET A 120 16.00 -6.32 6.95
CA MET A 120 16.57 -5.18 7.68
C MET A 120 17.72 -5.67 8.56
N TRP A 121 18.63 -4.78 8.93
CA TRP A 121 19.65 -5.09 9.93
C TRP A 121 19.95 -3.91 10.83
N ALA A 122 20.47 -4.21 12.02
CA ALA A 122 20.99 -3.21 12.93
C ALA A 122 22.24 -3.75 13.63
N GLN A 123 23.29 -2.94 13.68
CA GLN A 123 24.46 -3.22 14.51
C GLN A 123 24.18 -2.76 15.94
N GLN A 124 24.32 -3.67 16.90
CA GLN A 124 24.23 -3.36 18.32
C GLN A 124 25.56 -2.71 18.75
N GLY A 125 25.50 -1.47 19.23
CA GLY A 125 26.66 -0.70 19.65
C GLY A 125 26.87 -0.71 21.17
N PRO A 126 28.10 -0.45 21.66
CA PRO A 126 28.39 -0.29 23.09
C PRO A 126 27.93 1.06 23.66
N ALA A 127 27.71 2.06 22.81
CA ALA A 127 27.25 3.38 23.21
C ALA A 127 25.73 3.40 23.41
N PRO A 128 25.21 4.03 24.48
CA PRO A 128 23.78 4.17 24.68
C PRO A 128 23.15 5.00 23.55
N GLY A 129 22.23 4.39 22.81
CA GLY A 129 21.50 5.00 21.71
C GLY A 129 20.68 3.97 20.95
N THR A 130 19.71 4.43 20.15
CA THR A 130 18.94 3.57 19.26
C THR A 130 19.86 3.02 18.16
N PRO A 131 19.94 1.69 17.97
CA PRO A 131 20.69 1.10 16.86
C PRO A 131 20.20 1.67 15.52
N LYS A 132 21.13 1.99 14.61
CA LYS A 132 20.77 2.42 13.25
C LYS A 132 20.18 1.24 12.50
N LEU A 133 18.87 1.24 12.30
CA LEU A 133 18.16 0.26 11.49
C LEU A 133 18.33 0.58 10.01
N ARG A 134 18.84 -0.38 9.23
CA ARG A 134 18.98 -0.27 7.77
C ARG A 134 17.84 -1.02 7.09
N HIS A 135 17.20 -0.38 6.12
CA HIS A 135 16.11 -0.98 5.35
C HIS A 135 16.03 -0.43 3.92
N THR A 136 15.78 0.88 3.78
CA THR A 136 15.74 1.58 2.49
C THR A 136 17.11 2.13 2.12
N CYS A 137 17.36 2.23 0.81
CA CYS A 137 18.60 2.73 0.22
C CYS A 137 18.67 4.27 0.33
N GLU A 138 18.87 4.77 1.55
CA GLU A 138 19.00 6.20 1.82
C GLU A 138 20.44 6.68 1.59
N GLN A 139 20.65 7.64 0.71
CA GLN A 139 22.00 8.11 0.35
C GLN A 139 22.81 8.67 1.54
N GLY A 140 22.12 9.21 2.55
CA GLY A 140 22.73 9.83 3.73
C GLY A 140 22.87 8.91 4.94
N ASP A 141 22.58 7.62 4.83
CA ASP A 141 22.58 6.71 5.98
C ASP A 141 23.99 6.21 6.36
N GLY A 142 24.98 6.37 5.49
CA GLY A 142 26.37 5.97 5.69
C GLY A 142 26.69 4.53 5.31
N VAL A 143 25.76 3.81 4.68
CA VAL A 143 26.03 2.52 4.02
C VAL A 143 26.67 2.80 2.67
N GLY A 144 27.73 2.06 2.34
CA GLY A 144 28.38 2.15 1.04
C GLY A 144 29.86 1.80 1.08
N PRO A 145 30.42 1.29 -0.04
CA PRO A 145 29.73 0.91 -1.28
C PRO A 145 28.80 -0.30 -1.13
N TYR A 146 27.78 -0.39 -1.99
CA TYR A 146 26.94 -1.56 -2.12
C TYR A 146 26.47 -1.76 -3.57
N GLY A 147 26.17 -2.99 -3.94
CA GLY A 147 25.68 -3.30 -5.29
C GLY A 147 25.67 -4.79 -5.60
N TRP A 148 24.97 -5.13 -6.68
CA TRP A 148 24.98 -6.48 -7.24
C TRP A 148 26.34 -6.75 -7.90
N GLU A 149 27.02 -7.79 -7.44
CA GLU A 149 28.17 -8.38 -8.13
C GLU A 149 27.67 -9.27 -9.28
N PHE A 150 26.66 -10.09 -8.99
CA PHE A 150 25.98 -10.93 -9.96
C PHE A 150 24.47 -10.72 -9.86
N HIS A 151 23.80 -10.52 -10.98
CA HIS A 151 22.34 -10.54 -11.06
C HIS A 151 21.92 -10.82 -12.50
N ASP A 152 21.35 -11.99 -12.77
CA ASP A 152 20.95 -12.39 -14.13
C ASP A 152 19.56 -11.86 -14.54
N GLY A 153 18.86 -11.22 -13.60
CA GLY A 153 17.51 -10.70 -13.80
C GLY A 153 16.42 -11.77 -13.74
N LEU A 154 16.80 -13.04 -13.54
CA LEU A 154 15.92 -14.19 -13.71
C LEU A 154 16.04 -15.21 -12.59
N SER A 155 17.18 -15.85 -12.37
CA SER A 155 17.30 -17.04 -11.53
C SER A 155 18.12 -16.85 -10.26
N PHE A 156 19.11 -15.95 -10.25
CA PHE A 156 19.98 -15.77 -9.08
C PHE A 156 20.60 -14.37 -9.01
N GLY A 157 21.13 -14.04 -7.83
CA GLY A 157 21.98 -12.88 -7.65
C GLY A 157 22.80 -12.94 -6.38
N ARG A 158 23.89 -12.18 -6.37
CA ARG A 158 24.77 -11.93 -5.23
C ARG A 158 25.08 -10.44 -5.17
N GLN A 159 24.84 -9.84 -4.01
CA GLN A 159 25.09 -8.44 -3.72
C GLN A 159 26.02 -8.32 -2.51
N HIS A 160 26.91 -7.34 -2.56
CA HIS A 160 27.74 -6.95 -1.42
C HIS A 160 27.28 -5.59 -0.88
N ILE A 161 27.28 -5.45 0.44
CA ILE A 161 26.91 -4.22 1.15
C ILE A 161 27.96 -3.97 2.22
N GLN A 162 28.62 -2.81 2.16
CA GLN A 162 29.54 -2.36 3.20
C GLN A 162 28.83 -1.36 4.13
N ASP A 163 28.79 -1.65 5.43
CA ASP A 163 28.21 -0.76 6.46
C ASP A 163 29.19 -0.63 7.62
N GLY A 164 30.08 0.36 7.54
CA GLY A 164 31.13 0.59 8.53
C GLY A 164 32.06 -0.61 8.70
N ALA A 165 32.00 -1.27 9.86
CA ALA A 165 32.81 -2.44 10.20
C ALA A 165 32.17 -3.77 9.77
N LEU A 166 31.03 -3.74 9.08
CA LEU A 166 30.31 -4.92 8.61
C LEU A 166 30.40 -5.04 7.10
N ARG A 167 30.63 -6.26 6.63
CA ARG A 167 30.42 -6.67 5.24
C ARG A 167 29.27 -7.66 5.20
N LEU A 168 28.19 -7.29 4.52
CA LEU A 168 27.06 -8.17 4.26
C LEU A 168 27.14 -8.70 2.83
N THR A 169 26.82 -9.98 2.66
CA THR A 169 26.61 -10.60 1.35
C THR A 169 25.19 -11.18 1.31
N THR A 170 24.38 -10.68 0.39
CA THR A 170 23.00 -11.13 0.17
C THR A 170 22.93 -11.92 -1.13
N GLU A 171 22.53 -13.18 -1.04
CA GLU A 171 22.41 -14.09 -2.18
C GLU A 171 20.97 -14.59 -2.30
N PHE A 172 20.50 -14.80 -3.52
CA PHE A 172 19.27 -15.55 -3.77
C PHE A 172 19.41 -16.51 -4.93
N VAL A 173 18.63 -17.58 -4.89
CA VAL A 173 18.41 -18.50 -6.01
C VAL A 173 16.92 -18.80 -6.09
N LYS A 174 16.37 -18.83 -7.30
CA LYS A 174 15.02 -19.31 -7.59
C LYS A 174 15.05 -20.68 -8.23
N ARG A 175 14.10 -21.53 -7.84
CA ARG A 175 13.87 -22.84 -8.42
C ARG A 175 12.48 -22.85 -9.07
N PRO A 176 12.40 -22.96 -10.41
CA PRO A 176 11.12 -23.13 -11.09
C PRO A 176 10.39 -24.40 -10.61
N GLY A 177 9.07 -24.34 -10.55
CA GLY A 177 8.24 -25.47 -10.11
C GLY A 177 6.80 -25.06 -9.80
N GLY A 178 5.91 -26.06 -9.77
CA GLY A 178 4.50 -25.84 -9.47
C GLY A 178 3.77 -24.96 -10.50
N GLN A 179 2.65 -24.36 -10.08
CA GLN A 179 1.80 -23.50 -10.93
C GLN A 179 1.80 -22.03 -10.47
N HIS A 180 2.62 -21.70 -9.46
CA HIS A 180 2.56 -20.45 -8.70
C HIS A 180 3.89 -19.68 -8.69
N GLY A 181 4.75 -19.90 -9.68
CA GLY A 181 6.00 -19.16 -9.86
C GLY A 181 7.24 -19.72 -9.13
N GLY A 182 7.18 -20.97 -8.68
CA GLY A 182 8.31 -21.70 -8.09
C GLY A 182 8.68 -21.30 -6.67
N ASP A 183 9.84 -21.79 -6.24
CA ASP A 183 10.42 -21.56 -4.92
C ASP A 183 11.62 -20.62 -5.00
N TRP A 184 12.01 -20.03 -3.86
CA TRP A 184 13.23 -19.24 -3.76
C TRP A 184 13.88 -19.40 -2.39
N SER A 185 15.18 -19.12 -2.32
CA SER A 185 15.95 -19.18 -1.08
C SER A 185 16.91 -18.02 -1.00
N TRP A 186 17.05 -17.45 0.20
CA TRP A 186 18.03 -16.41 0.50
C TRP A 186 19.15 -16.96 1.35
N ARG A 187 20.35 -16.43 1.15
CA ARG A 187 21.45 -16.55 2.09
C ARG A 187 21.97 -15.15 2.41
N VAL A 188 22.04 -14.83 3.69
CA VAL A 188 22.60 -13.56 4.17
C VAL A 188 23.81 -13.90 5.03
N ILE A 189 24.98 -13.45 4.60
CA ILE A 189 26.25 -13.66 5.28
C ILE A 189 26.69 -12.32 5.87
N VAL A 190 27.07 -12.32 7.14
CA VAL A 190 27.57 -11.12 7.84
C VAL A 190 28.96 -11.42 8.34
N GLU A 191 29.94 -10.62 7.92
CA GLU A 191 31.33 -10.76 8.30
C GLU A 191 31.84 -9.44 8.88
N PRO A 192 32.69 -9.48 9.93
CA PRO A 192 33.45 -8.30 10.31
C PRO A 192 34.39 -7.92 9.15
N GLN A 193 34.45 -6.64 8.85
CA GLN A 193 35.47 -6.13 7.94
C GLN A 193 36.85 -6.44 8.55
N ALA A 194 37.80 -6.86 7.72
CA ALA A 194 39.17 -7.14 8.15
C ALA A 194 39.85 -5.84 8.63
N SER A 195 39.61 -5.47 9.88
CA SER A 195 40.28 -4.40 10.59
C SER A 195 41.03 -5.04 11.77
N GLY A 196 42.20 -4.48 12.12
CA GLY A 196 43.11 -5.04 13.14
C GLY A 196 42.57 -5.07 14.57
N THR A 197 41.26 -4.86 14.77
CA THR A 197 40.58 -4.84 16.05
C THR A 197 39.72 -6.10 16.17
N SER A 198 39.99 -6.92 17.18
CA SER A 198 39.35 -8.24 17.38
C SER A 198 37.88 -8.19 17.84
N ALA A 199 37.20 -7.05 17.71
CA ALA A 199 35.83 -6.88 18.19
C ALA A 199 34.84 -7.48 17.18
N LEU A 200 34.11 -8.52 17.61
CA LEU A 200 32.99 -9.07 16.84
C LEU A 200 31.74 -8.21 17.09
N PRO A 201 31.27 -7.42 16.12
CA PRO A 201 30.05 -6.64 16.28
C PRO A 201 28.86 -7.59 16.43
N LEU A 202 28.00 -7.32 17.43
CA LEU A 202 26.71 -7.98 17.55
C LEU A 202 25.76 -7.38 16.52
N VAL A 203 25.14 -8.23 15.69
CA VAL A 203 24.25 -7.81 14.60
C VAL A 203 22.90 -8.48 14.77
N SER A 204 21.84 -7.69 14.64
CA SER A 204 20.47 -8.18 14.56
C SER A 204 20.02 -8.15 13.11
N LEU A 205 19.56 -9.30 12.59
CA LEU A 205 18.97 -9.42 11.26
C LEU A 205 17.46 -9.60 11.40
N PHE A 206 16.70 -8.91 10.56
CA PHE A 206 15.24 -8.92 10.56
C PHE A 206 14.74 -9.37 9.21
N PHE A 207 14.03 -10.50 9.19
CA PHE A 207 13.38 -11.04 8.01
C PHE A 207 11.88 -10.83 8.17
N TYR A 208 11.26 -10.15 7.21
CA TYR A 208 9.83 -9.86 7.27
C TYR A 208 9.11 -10.33 6.01
N VAL A 209 7.82 -10.61 6.20
CA VAL A 209 6.85 -10.89 5.14
C VAL A 209 5.63 -9.99 5.37
N VAL A 210 5.10 -9.42 4.29
CA VAL A 210 3.94 -8.53 4.32
C VAL A 210 2.94 -8.96 3.26
N THR A 211 1.67 -9.03 3.63
CA THR A 211 0.53 -9.20 2.72
C THR A 211 -0.15 -7.84 2.48
N ASP A 212 -0.66 -7.62 1.27
CA ASP A 212 -1.33 -6.37 0.86
C ASP A 212 -2.86 -6.44 1.00
N GLY A 213 -3.38 -7.51 1.63
CA GLY A 213 -4.81 -7.83 1.62
C GLY A 213 -5.35 -8.40 2.92
N LYS A 214 -6.45 -9.17 2.81
CA LYS A 214 -7.11 -9.88 3.92
C LYS A 214 -6.43 -11.19 4.30
N GLU A 215 -5.32 -11.51 3.65
CA GLU A 215 -4.65 -12.79 3.74
C GLU A 215 -3.94 -12.90 5.09
N VAL A 216 -4.24 -13.99 5.80
CA VAL A 216 -3.72 -14.24 7.14
C VAL A 216 -2.50 -15.13 7.03
N LEU A 217 -1.39 -14.66 7.58
CA LEU A 217 -0.21 -15.46 7.82
C LEU A 217 -0.38 -16.21 9.15
N VAL A 218 -0.14 -17.52 9.11
CA VAL A 218 -0.28 -18.41 10.27
C VAL A 218 1.13 -18.82 10.72
N PRO A 219 1.64 -18.31 11.85
CA PRO A 219 2.91 -18.74 12.40
C PRO A 219 2.75 -20.11 13.08
N GLU A 220 3.61 -21.06 12.73
CA GLU A 220 3.75 -22.31 13.47
C GLU A 220 4.93 -22.24 14.43
N VAL A 221 4.64 -22.49 15.70
CA VAL A 221 5.60 -22.42 16.80
C VAL A 221 5.97 -23.86 17.20
N GLY A 222 7.27 -24.14 17.26
CA GLY A 222 7.80 -25.42 17.70
C GLY A 222 7.80 -25.58 19.23
N ALA A 223 8.33 -26.71 19.69
CA ALA A 223 8.58 -26.92 21.11
C ALA A 223 9.48 -25.80 21.67
N LYS A 224 9.17 -25.31 22.87
CA LYS A 224 9.87 -24.18 23.55
C LYS A 224 9.60 -22.77 22.99
N GLY A 225 8.55 -22.57 22.19
CA GLY A 225 8.13 -21.22 21.78
C GLY A 225 8.92 -20.64 20.60
N GLN A 226 9.75 -21.44 19.92
CA GLN A 226 10.53 -21.00 18.77
C GLN A 226 9.68 -21.01 17.49
N LEU A 227 9.70 -19.92 16.71
CA LEU A 227 9.03 -19.87 15.40
C LEU A 227 9.69 -20.88 14.45
N LYS A 228 8.91 -21.87 13.98
CA LYS A 228 9.40 -22.92 13.08
C LYS A 228 9.24 -22.51 11.62
N PHE A 229 8.05 -22.08 11.23
CA PHE A 229 7.77 -21.55 9.91
C PHE A 229 6.51 -20.67 9.94
N ILE A 230 6.31 -19.89 8.90
CA ILE A 230 5.08 -19.13 8.65
C ILE A 230 4.44 -19.73 7.41
N SER A 231 3.19 -20.19 7.52
CA SER A 231 2.38 -20.61 6.37
C SER A 231 1.38 -19.53 5.99
N GLY A 232 0.98 -19.50 4.72
CA GLY A 232 -0.09 -18.64 4.26
C GLY A 232 -0.71 -19.18 2.98
N HIS A 233 -1.80 -18.55 2.57
CA HIS A 233 -2.50 -18.86 1.34
C HIS A 233 -2.89 -17.55 0.63
N THR A 234 -2.59 -17.44 -0.66
CA THR A 234 -3.15 -16.36 -1.51
C THR A 234 -3.79 -16.96 -2.76
N SER A 235 -4.69 -16.20 -3.38
CA SER A 235 -5.35 -16.64 -4.62
C SER A 235 -4.37 -16.88 -5.78
N GLU A 236 -3.23 -16.19 -5.81
CA GLU A 236 -2.23 -16.29 -6.87
C GLU A 236 -1.08 -17.26 -6.53
N LEU A 237 -0.74 -17.43 -5.24
CA LEU A 237 0.36 -18.28 -4.80
C LEU A 237 -0.09 -19.68 -4.36
N GLY A 238 -1.38 -19.88 -4.11
CA GLY A 238 -1.86 -21.04 -3.38
C GLY A 238 -1.27 -21.10 -1.98
N ASP A 239 -1.04 -22.31 -1.47
CA ASP A 239 -0.40 -22.53 -0.18
C ASP A 239 1.12 -22.32 -0.27
N PHE A 240 1.68 -21.53 0.63
CA PHE A 240 3.12 -21.27 0.71
C PHE A 240 3.64 -21.32 2.15
N ARG A 241 4.96 -21.45 2.28
CA ARG A 241 5.65 -21.51 3.56
C ARG A 241 6.98 -20.74 3.54
N PHE A 242 7.22 -19.95 4.58
CA PHE A 242 8.50 -19.32 4.88
C PHE A 242 9.16 -19.99 6.08
N THR A 243 10.45 -20.28 5.98
CA THR A 243 11.23 -20.91 7.06
C THR A 243 12.54 -20.18 7.22
N LEU A 244 12.82 -19.72 8.44
CA LEU A 244 14.13 -19.18 8.81
C LEU A 244 14.94 -20.30 9.46
N LEU A 245 16.04 -20.68 8.81
CA LEU A 245 16.93 -21.74 9.31
C LEU A 245 17.88 -21.19 10.38
N ALA A 246 18.38 -22.08 11.24
CA ALA A 246 19.38 -21.73 12.24
C ALA A 246 20.66 -21.21 11.55
N PRO A 247 21.30 -20.14 12.07
CA PRO A 247 22.50 -19.59 11.48
C PRO A 247 23.68 -20.56 11.62
N THR A 248 24.65 -20.48 10.72
CA THR A 248 25.89 -21.27 10.75
C THR A 248 27.12 -20.37 10.63
N SER A 249 28.33 -20.90 10.80
CA SER A 249 29.52 -20.20 10.30
C SER A 249 29.50 -20.14 8.77
N PRO A 250 30.07 -19.08 8.15
CA PRO A 250 30.24 -19.06 6.69
C PRO A 250 30.96 -20.34 6.20
N GLY A 251 30.34 -21.08 5.28
CA GLY A 251 30.88 -22.32 4.73
C GLY A 251 30.72 -23.57 5.59
N ASP A 252 30.14 -23.47 6.79
CA ASP A 252 29.88 -24.59 7.70
C ASP A 252 28.39 -24.96 7.73
N THR A 253 28.10 -26.19 8.16
CA THR A 253 26.76 -26.73 8.37
C THR A 253 26.38 -26.80 9.85
N ALA A 254 27.33 -26.68 10.77
CA ALA A 254 27.06 -26.72 12.20
C ALA A 254 26.27 -25.47 12.65
N PRO A 255 25.14 -25.65 13.37
CA PRO A 255 24.33 -24.53 13.82
C PRO A 255 25.05 -23.73 14.91
N LYS A 256 24.93 -22.40 14.84
CA LYS A 256 25.34 -21.46 15.88
C LYS A 256 24.17 -21.12 16.79
N TYR A 257 24.51 -20.84 18.04
CA TYR A 257 23.56 -20.23 18.96
C TYR A 257 23.17 -18.84 18.46
N CYS A 258 21.87 -18.53 18.49
CA CYS A 258 21.35 -17.20 18.25
C CYS A 258 20.08 -16.95 19.06
N SER A 259 19.81 -15.67 19.28
CA SER A 259 18.60 -15.12 19.89
C SER A 259 17.56 -14.88 18.79
N TYR A 260 16.28 -15.12 19.11
CA TYR A 260 15.17 -14.98 18.16
C TYR A 260 14.06 -14.14 18.77
N ASN A 261 13.68 -13.06 18.10
CA ASN A 261 12.53 -12.24 18.48
C ASN A 261 11.56 -12.18 17.30
N VAL A 262 10.26 -12.32 17.58
CA VAL A 262 9.20 -12.29 16.58
C VAL A 262 8.23 -11.16 16.88
N PHE A 263 7.83 -10.43 15.85
CA PHE A 263 6.82 -9.38 15.92
C PHE A 263 5.75 -9.67 14.87
N TRP A 264 4.49 -9.51 15.28
CA TRP A 264 3.34 -9.72 14.41
C TRP A 264 2.29 -8.63 14.65
N SER A 265 1.89 -7.97 13.57
CA SER A 265 0.86 -6.93 13.58
C SER A 265 0.16 -6.85 12.22
N SER A 266 -0.94 -6.10 12.18
CA SER A 266 -1.48 -5.64 10.92
C SER A 266 -0.45 -4.80 10.15
N ASN A 267 -0.50 -4.86 8.83
CA ASN A 267 0.36 -4.06 7.95
C ASN A 267 0.04 -2.56 8.12
N PRO A 268 0.98 -1.71 8.60
CA PRO A 268 0.75 -0.27 8.74
C PRO A 268 0.79 0.46 7.39
N GLY A 269 1.22 -0.20 6.32
CA GLY A 269 1.60 0.39 5.05
C GLY A 269 3.11 0.29 4.83
N LEU A 270 3.52 -0.05 3.60
CA LEU A 270 4.93 -0.31 3.27
C LEU A 270 5.91 0.80 3.66
N PRO A 271 5.60 2.10 3.47
CA PRO A 271 6.51 3.18 3.86
C PRO A 271 6.73 3.29 5.37
N LEU A 272 5.75 2.85 6.17
CA LEU A 272 5.76 2.97 7.63
C LEU A 272 6.44 1.79 8.33
N LEU A 273 6.89 0.78 7.59
CA LEU A 273 7.53 -0.41 8.17
C LEU A 273 8.79 -0.07 8.97
N THR A 274 9.67 0.79 8.43
CA THR A 274 10.92 1.19 9.11
C THR A 274 10.63 1.96 10.40
N GLU A 275 9.65 2.87 10.38
CA GLU A 275 9.27 3.69 11.52
C GLU A 275 8.63 2.84 12.63
N MET A 276 7.72 1.93 12.26
CA MET A 276 7.10 0.99 13.20
C MET A 276 8.15 0.13 13.90
N TRP A 277 9.12 -0.39 13.16
CA TRP A 277 10.18 -1.23 13.71
C TRP A 277 11.12 -0.44 14.64
N SER A 278 11.49 0.78 14.22
CA SER A 278 12.32 1.68 15.04
C SER A 278 11.62 2.05 16.35
N TRP A 279 10.31 2.33 16.28
CA TRP A 279 9.50 2.61 17.46
C TRP A 279 9.45 1.42 18.43
N TYR A 280 9.28 0.21 17.91
CA TYR A 280 9.23 -1.00 18.73
C TYR A 280 10.58 -1.28 19.42
N LEU A 281 11.68 -1.15 18.69
CA LEU A 281 13.03 -1.30 19.24
C LEU A 281 13.32 -0.32 20.38
N ASN A 282 12.81 0.91 20.29
CA ASN A 282 12.97 1.91 21.33
C ASN A 282 12.20 1.57 22.62
N GLN A 283 11.10 0.83 22.53
CA GLN A 283 10.32 0.41 23.70
C GLN A 283 10.86 -0.85 24.38
N ALA A 284 11.60 -1.68 23.64
CA ALA A 284 12.19 -2.91 24.17
C ALA A 284 13.42 -2.67 25.08
N VAL A 285 13.84 -1.41 25.29
CA VAL A 285 14.96 -1.05 26.17
C VAL A 285 14.61 -1.41 27.64
N PRO A 286 15.47 -2.16 28.37
CA PRO A 286 15.15 -2.61 29.72
C PRO A 286 14.98 -1.43 30.67
N GLY A 287 13.74 -1.19 31.13
CA GLY A 287 13.45 -0.17 32.15
C GLY A 287 12.08 0.48 32.06
N GLN A 288 11.43 0.47 30.90
CA GLN A 288 10.05 0.96 30.77
C GLN A 288 9.05 -0.20 30.85
N LYS A 289 8.41 -0.36 32.02
CA LYS A 289 7.19 -1.17 32.15
C LYS A 289 6.04 -0.47 31.41
N THR A 290 5.82 -0.78 30.15
CA THR A 290 4.54 -0.54 29.48
C THR A 290 3.67 -1.80 29.56
N LYS A 291 2.38 -1.58 29.83
CA LYS A 291 1.37 -2.59 30.17
C LYS A 291 1.15 -3.62 29.05
N PRO A 292 0.71 -4.84 29.40
CA PRO A 292 0.73 -6.01 28.52
C PRO A 292 -0.45 -5.98 27.54
N TRP A 293 -0.20 -6.18 26.26
CA TRP A 293 -1.25 -6.47 25.29
C TRP A 293 -0.77 -7.57 24.34
N GLY A 294 -1.50 -8.69 24.32
CA GLY A 294 -1.26 -9.87 23.48
C GLY A 294 -0.05 -10.68 23.91
N SER A 295 -0.19 -11.49 24.96
CA SER A 295 0.85 -12.37 25.49
C SER A 295 1.49 -13.26 24.44
N TRP A 296 2.67 -12.88 23.96
CA TRP A 296 3.81 -13.76 23.71
C TRP A 296 5.08 -12.95 23.97
N GLN A 297 5.44 -12.81 25.24
CA GLN A 297 6.82 -12.54 25.61
C GLN A 297 7.55 -13.88 25.52
N VAL A 298 8.34 -14.08 24.48
CA VAL A 298 9.44 -15.02 24.54
C VAL A 298 10.70 -14.19 24.40
N ALA A 299 11.38 -14.01 25.53
CA ALA A 299 12.79 -13.74 25.52
C ALA A 299 13.47 -14.92 24.83
N CYS A 300 14.14 -14.65 23.71
CA CYS A 300 15.17 -15.50 23.14
C CYS A 300 16.22 -14.59 22.54
#